data_AF-A0A976C7A2-F1
#
_entry.id   AF-A0A976C7A2-F1
#
_cell.length_a   1.000
_cell.length_b   1.000
_cell.length_c   1.000
_cell.angle_alpha   90.00
_cell.angle_beta   90.00
_cell.angle_gamma   90.00
#
_symmetry.space_group_name_H-M   'P 1'
#
loop_
_entity.id
_entity.type
_entity.pdbx_description
1 polymer ?
#
loop_
_entity_poly.entity_id
_entity_poly.type
_entity_poly.pdbx_seq_one_letter_code
_entity_poly.pdbx_strand_id
1 'polypeptide(L)'
;MPTEMGRHQLLKSGLMKVELVPIERVIPYARNPRRNEHAVAKVAGSIKEFGFRQPIVVDKDMVIIVGHTRLLAAQQLGFKDVPIHIAEGLSEAKVKAYRIADNRTHEEAEWDEELLALELGDLKDLDFDLDLTGFDPDELDKLLSLDSADGLTDEDSIPEVEGKAVSQLGDVWVCGNHRLLCGDSTDPVAMQKLLAGSLADMVFTDPPYNVNYGATMKDKMRGNKRTIKNDNLGEDFYAFLLKACWNFLEVCKGAVYICMSSSELDTLQKAFRESGGHWSTF
;
A
#
# COMPACT_ATOMS: atom_id res chain seq x y z
N MET A 1 1.61 -29.20 -13.95
CA MET A 1 1.08 -28.12 -14.81
C MET A 1 0.45 -28.74 -16.06
N PRO A 2 -0.74 -28.30 -16.51
CA PRO A 2 -1.32 -28.82 -17.74
C PRO A 2 -0.45 -28.47 -18.94
N THR A 3 -0.35 -29.39 -19.91
CA THR A 3 0.37 -29.21 -21.17
C THR A 3 -0.25 -28.06 -21.97
N GLU A 4 0.50 -27.45 -22.88
CA GLU A 4 0.05 -26.32 -23.70
C GLU A 4 -1.24 -26.65 -24.49
N MET A 5 -1.36 -27.88 -24.98
CA MET A 5 -2.61 -28.42 -25.55
C MET A 5 -3.74 -28.56 -24.52
N GLY A 6 -3.44 -29.00 -23.30
CA GLY A 6 -4.44 -29.10 -22.22
C GLY A 6 -4.94 -27.74 -21.74
N ARG A 7 -4.09 -26.70 -21.74
CA ARG A 7 -4.48 -25.31 -21.45
C ARG A 7 -5.43 -24.76 -22.51
N HIS A 8 -5.16 -25.03 -23.79
CA HIS A 8 -6.07 -24.68 -24.89
C HIS A 8 -7.39 -25.46 -24.86
N GLN A 9 -7.38 -26.70 -24.37
CA GLN A 9 -8.60 -27.51 -24.27
C GLN A 9 -9.57 -27.01 -23.20
N LEU A 10 -9.05 -26.42 -22.10
CA LEU A 10 -9.85 -25.71 -21.08
C LEU A 10 -10.53 -24.44 -21.62
N LEU A 11 -9.95 -23.81 -22.66
CA LEU A 11 -10.51 -22.62 -23.31
C LEU A 11 -11.38 -22.96 -24.54
N LYS A 12 -11.20 -24.16 -25.12
CA LYS A 12 -11.93 -24.63 -26.33
C LYS A 12 -13.25 -25.35 -26.02
N SER A 13 -13.52 -25.73 -24.77
CA SER A 13 -14.81 -26.30 -24.37
C SER A 13 -15.89 -25.22 -24.27
N GLY A 14 -16.19 -24.56 -25.38
CA GLY A 14 -17.22 -23.54 -25.52
C GLY A 14 -16.87 -22.21 -24.83
N LEU A 15 -16.93 -21.11 -25.58
CA LEU A 15 -17.03 -19.78 -24.97
C LEU A 15 -18.15 -19.82 -23.92
N MET A 16 -17.92 -19.24 -22.73
CA MET A 16 -18.97 -19.10 -21.72
C MET A 16 -20.15 -18.35 -22.33
N LYS A 17 -21.21 -19.08 -22.67
CA LYS A 17 -22.43 -18.52 -23.23
C LYS A 17 -23.27 -17.97 -22.08
N VAL A 18 -23.65 -16.70 -22.19
CA VAL A 18 -24.53 -16.02 -21.25
C VAL A 18 -25.88 -15.79 -21.91
N GLU A 19 -26.96 -16.16 -21.21
CA GLU A 19 -28.34 -16.01 -21.67
C GLU A 19 -29.18 -15.30 -20.61
N LEU A 20 -30.08 -14.40 -21.03
CA LEU A 20 -31.09 -13.82 -20.15
C LEU A 20 -32.29 -14.76 -20.07
N VAL A 21 -32.68 -15.12 -18.85
CA VAL A 21 -33.84 -15.99 -18.61
C VAL A 21 -34.74 -15.40 -17.53
N PRO A 22 -36.05 -15.72 -17.56
CA PRO A 22 -36.94 -15.40 -16.46
C PRO A 22 -36.40 -15.91 -15.12
N ILE A 23 -36.39 -15.04 -14.12
CA ILE A 23 -35.78 -15.32 -12.81
C ILE A 23 -36.41 -16.52 -12.11
N GLU A 24 -37.69 -16.79 -12.37
CA GLU A 24 -38.45 -17.92 -11.83
C GLU A 24 -37.98 -19.27 -12.36
N ARG A 25 -37.24 -19.29 -13.48
CA ARG A 25 -36.65 -20.53 -14.01
C ARG A 25 -35.40 -20.96 -13.26
N VAL A 26 -34.77 -20.06 -12.48
CA VAL A 26 -33.53 -20.35 -11.76
C VAL A 26 -33.86 -20.97 -10.41
N ILE A 27 -33.37 -22.19 -10.16
CA ILE A 27 -33.73 -22.99 -8.99
C ILE A 27 -32.61 -22.92 -7.94
N PRO A 28 -32.87 -22.40 -6.72
CA PRO A 28 -31.89 -22.44 -5.64
C PRO A 28 -31.52 -23.89 -5.26
N TYR A 29 -30.23 -24.15 -5.07
CA TYR A 29 -29.79 -25.45 -4.56
C TYR A 29 -30.23 -25.65 -3.10
N ALA A 30 -31.09 -26.63 -2.85
CA ALA A 30 -31.72 -26.88 -1.55
C ALA A 30 -30.74 -27.20 -0.40
N ARG A 31 -29.54 -27.70 -0.71
CA ARG A 31 -28.50 -28.04 0.28
C ARG A 31 -27.33 -27.07 0.25
N ASN A 32 -27.57 -25.80 -0.08
CA ASN A 32 -26.53 -24.78 -0.05
C ASN A 32 -26.03 -24.60 1.40
N PRO A 33 -24.75 -24.87 1.71
CA PRO A 33 -24.23 -24.73 3.07
C PRO A 33 -23.98 -23.27 3.47
N ARG A 34 -23.96 -22.32 2.51
CA ARG A 34 -23.62 -20.92 2.75
C ARG A 34 -24.84 -20.08 3.14
N ARG A 35 -24.72 -19.32 4.22
CA ARG A 35 -25.68 -18.28 4.64
C ARG A 35 -25.29 -16.96 3.98
N ASN A 36 -26.19 -16.40 3.18
CA ASN A 36 -25.88 -15.27 2.27
C ASN A 36 -26.65 -14.00 2.62
N GLU A 37 -27.54 -14.05 3.61
CA GLU A 37 -28.51 -12.99 3.94
C GLU A 37 -27.84 -11.64 4.18
N HIS A 38 -26.70 -11.63 4.88
CA HIS A 38 -25.93 -10.42 5.19
C HIS A 38 -25.27 -9.77 3.97
N ALA A 39 -25.02 -10.53 2.90
CA ALA A 39 -24.34 -10.05 1.70
C ALA A 39 -25.31 -9.55 0.61
N VAL A 40 -26.62 -9.83 0.73
CA VAL A 40 -27.59 -9.54 -0.33
C VAL A 40 -27.66 -8.04 -0.63
N ALA A 41 -27.72 -7.21 0.41
CA ALA A 41 -27.81 -5.75 0.24
C ALA A 41 -26.59 -5.15 -0.48
N LYS A 42 -25.38 -5.59 -0.10
CA LYS A 42 -24.12 -5.16 -0.75
C LYS A 42 -24.08 -5.57 -2.22
N VAL A 43 -24.45 -6.83 -2.53
CA VAL A 43 -24.52 -7.32 -3.92
C VAL A 43 -25.62 -6.60 -4.71
N ALA A 44 -26.75 -6.26 -4.10
CA ALA A 44 -27.80 -5.50 -4.75
C ALA A 44 -27.35 -4.06 -5.07
N GLY A 45 -26.64 -3.40 -4.17
CA GLY A 45 -26.00 -2.10 -4.43
C GLY A 45 -25.04 -2.17 -5.62
N SER A 46 -24.15 -3.15 -5.63
CA SER A 46 -23.20 -3.39 -6.73
C SER A 46 -23.90 -3.65 -8.07
N ILE A 47 -24.95 -4.48 -8.11
CA ILE A 47 -25.72 -4.74 -9.33
C ILE A 47 -26.45 -3.47 -9.81
N LYS A 48 -26.97 -2.66 -8.89
CA LYS A 48 -27.67 -1.41 -9.23
C LYS A 48 -26.72 -0.40 -9.89
N GLU A 49 -25.50 -0.29 -9.37
CA GLU A 49 -24.50 0.65 -9.87
C GLU A 49 -23.81 0.13 -11.14
N PHE A 50 -23.18 -1.03 -11.05
CA PHE A 50 -22.33 -1.54 -12.12
C PHE A 50 -23.08 -2.38 -13.14
N GLY A 51 -24.32 -2.78 -12.85
CA GLY A 51 -25.06 -3.76 -13.63
C GLY A 51 -24.60 -5.20 -13.34
N PHE A 52 -25.27 -6.16 -13.98
CA PHE A 52 -24.91 -7.56 -13.87
C PHE A 52 -23.62 -7.86 -14.65
N ARG A 53 -22.47 -7.89 -13.96
CA ARG A 53 -21.15 -8.19 -14.57
C ARG A 53 -20.76 -9.66 -14.55
N GLN A 54 -21.43 -10.47 -13.72
CA GLN A 54 -21.17 -11.92 -13.60
C GLN A 54 -22.48 -12.73 -13.64
N PRO A 55 -22.66 -13.65 -14.59
CA PRO A 55 -23.88 -14.43 -14.73
C PRO A 55 -24.02 -15.48 -13.61
N ILE A 56 -25.25 -15.82 -13.23
CA ILE A 56 -25.51 -16.94 -12.31
C ILE A 56 -25.17 -18.24 -13.02
N VAL A 57 -24.36 -19.10 -12.42
CA VAL A 57 -23.99 -20.38 -13.03
C VAL A 57 -24.97 -21.44 -12.56
N VAL A 58 -25.61 -22.12 -13.49
CA VAL A 58 -26.60 -23.18 -13.23
C VAL A 58 -26.17 -24.49 -13.89
N ASP A 59 -26.68 -25.62 -13.40
CA ASP A 59 -26.60 -26.88 -14.13
C ASP A 59 -27.70 -26.95 -15.22
N LYS A 60 -27.71 -28.05 -15.99
CA LYS A 60 -28.68 -28.30 -17.06
C LYS A 60 -30.14 -28.27 -16.59
N ASP A 61 -30.39 -28.50 -15.31
CA ASP A 61 -31.72 -28.55 -14.69
C ASP A 61 -32.07 -27.19 -14.05
N MET A 62 -31.31 -26.13 -14.38
CA MET A 62 -31.43 -24.76 -13.88
C MET A 62 -31.14 -24.60 -12.38
N VAL A 63 -30.52 -25.60 -11.74
CA VAL A 63 -30.18 -25.53 -10.33
C VAL A 63 -28.86 -24.77 -10.14
N ILE A 64 -28.86 -23.76 -9.28
CA ILE A 64 -27.69 -22.92 -9.06
C ILE A 64 -26.47 -23.74 -8.63
N ILE A 65 -25.36 -23.50 -9.30
CA ILE A 65 -24.02 -23.95 -8.92
C ILE A 65 -23.30 -22.79 -8.22
N VAL A 66 -23.30 -21.59 -8.82
CA VAL A 66 -22.63 -20.39 -8.28
C VAL A 66 -23.53 -19.17 -8.45
N GLY A 67 -23.57 -18.31 -7.43
CA GLY A 67 -24.27 -17.02 -7.51
C GLY A 67 -25.63 -16.97 -6.80
N HIS A 68 -25.85 -17.75 -5.73
CA HIS A 68 -27.07 -17.64 -4.91
C HIS A 68 -27.32 -16.22 -4.40
N THR A 69 -26.30 -15.52 -3.92
CA THR A 69 -26.43 -14.13 -3.45
C THR A 69 -26.85 -13.19 -4.58
N ARG A 70 -26.38 -13.42 -5.80
CA ARG A 70 -26.77 -12.65 -7.00
C ARG A 70 -28.23 -12.88 -7.38
N LEU A 71 -28.74 -14.11 -7.24
CA LEU A 71 -30.17 -14.38 -7.42
C LEU A 71 -31.01 -13.59 -6.39
N LEU A 72 -30.65 -13.68 -5.10
CA LEU A 72 -31.37 -12.99 -4.03
C LEU A 72 -31.34 -11.46 -4.22
N ALA A 73 -30.19 -10.91 -4.61
CA ALA A 73 -30.04 -9.48 -4.90
C ALA A 73 -30.90 -9.06 -6.11
N ALA A 74 -30.93 -9.86 -7.18
CA ALA A 74 -31.79 -9.62 -8.34
C ALA A 74 -33.28 -9.63 -7.97
N GLN A 75 -33.70 -10.55 -7.09
CA GLN A 75 -35.06 -10.60 -6.55
C GLN A 75 -35.39 -9.35 -5.73
N GLN A 76 -34.49 -8.92 -4.84
CA GLN A 76 -34.66 -7.71 -4.03
C GLN A 76 -34.79 -6.45 -4.90
N LEU A 77 -34.08 -6.39 -6.03
CA LEU A 77 -34.14 -5.30 -7.00
C LEU A 77 -35.32 -5.39 -7.97
N GLY A 78 -36.11 -6.48 -7.94
CA GLY A 78 -37.29 -6.65 -8.77
C GLY A 78 -37.01 -7.03 -10.23
N PHE A 79 -35.85 -7.62 -10.53
CA PHE A 79 -35.55 -8.11 -11.89
C PHE A 79 -36.51 -9.23 -12.29
N LYS A 80 -37.00 -9.17 -13.54
CA LYS A 80 -37.78 -10.25 -14.17
C LYS A 80 -36.92 -11.26 -14.88
N ASP A 81 -35.81 -10.80 -15.44
CA ASP A 81 -34.86 -11.64 -16.16
C ASP A 81 -33.46 -11.48 -15.54
N VAL A 82 -32.71 -12.57 -15.47
CA VAL A 82 -31.33 -12.60 -14.96
C VAL A 82 -30.39 -13.27 -15.95
N PRO A 83 -29.14 -12.79 -16.08
CA PRO A 83 -28.16 -13.44 -16.93
C PRO A 83 -27.63 -14.71 -16.26
N ILE A 84 -27.65 -15.80 -17.00
CA ILE A 84 -27.17 -17.11 -16.55
C ILE A 84 -26.12 -17.69 -17.50
N HIS A 85 -25.30 -18.59 -16.97
CA HIS A 85 -24.46 -19.49 -17.73
C HIS A 85 -24.79 -20.93 -17.34
N ILE A 86 -25.12 -21.78 -18.32
CA ILE A 86 -25.37 -23.21 -18.08
C ILE A 86 -24.04 -23.95 -18.19
N ALA A 87 -23.59 -24.54 -17.08
CA ALA A 87 -22.36 -25.33 -17.03
C ALA A 87 -22.61 -26.75 -17.56
N GLU A 88 -22.47 -26.92 -18.88
CA GLU A 88 -22.63 -28.21 -19.55
C GLU A 88 -21.44 -29.17 -19.31
N GLY A 89 -21.67 -30.47 -19.49
CA GLY A 89 -20.60 -31.49 -19.47
C GLY A 89 -20.02 -31.82 -18.09
N LEU A 90 -20.58 -31.28 -17.00
CA LEU A 90 -20.21 -31.63 -15.63
C LEU A 90 -21.01 -32.84 -15.13
N SER A 91 -20.32 -33.81 -14.53
CA SER A 91 -20.99 -34.87 -13.77
C SER A 91 -21.56 -34.32 -12.47
N GLU A 92 -22.54 -35.01 -11.88
CA GLU A 92 -23.16 -34.59 -10.61
C GLU A 92 -22.11 -34.36 -9.50
N ALA A 93 -21.10 -35.23 -9.42
CA ALA A 93 -20.00 -35.08 -8.47
C ALA A 93 -19.18 -33.80 -8.72
N LYS A 94 -18.89 -33.47 -9.99
CA LYS A 94 -18.20 -32.23 -10.36
C LYS A 94 -19.03 -30.99 -10.04
N VAL A 95 -20.34 -31.02 -10.28
CA VAL A 95 -21.25 -29.92 -9.93
C VAL A 95 -21.24 -29.70 -8.41
N LYS A 96 -21.36 -30.76 -7.60
CA LYS A 96 -21.29 -30.65 -6.13
C LYS A 96 -19.94 -30.13 -5.65
N ALA A 97 -18.85 -30.64 -6.20
CA ALA A 97 -17.51 -30.16 -5.86
C ALA A 97 -17.34 -28.68 -6.23
N TYR A 98 -17.86 -28.25 -7.38
CA TYR A 98 -17.74 -26.87 -7.83
C TYR A 98 -18.50 -25.90 -6.92
N ARG A 99 -19.71 -26.25 -6.45
CA ARG A 99 -20.45 -25.48 -5.45
C ARG A 99 -19.63 -25.19 -4.18
N ILE A 100 -18.80 -26.15 -3.76
CA ILE A 100 -17.95 -26.02 -2.57
C ILE A 100 -16.69 -25.22 -2.90
N ALA A 101 -16.01 -25.59 -3.99
CA ALA A 101 -14.74 -25.00 -4.39
C ALA A 101 -14.84 -23.50 -4.62
N ASP A 102 -15.88 -23.04 -5.34
CA ASP A 102 -16.08 -21.61 -5.62
C ASP A 102 -16.18 -20.77 -4.34
N ASN A 103 -16.91 -21.25 -3.33
CA ASN A 103 -17.00 -20.55 -2.05
C ASN A 103 -15.67 -20.55 -1.30
N ARG A 104 -15.02 -21.72 -1.20
CA ARG A 104 -13.78 -21.88 -0.45
C ARG A 104 -12.63 -21.07 -1.04
N THR A 105 -12.55 -20.94 -2.36
CA THR A 105 -11.48 -20.17 -3.00
C THR A 105 -11.58 -18.67 -2.73
N HIS A 106 -12.79 -18.15 -2.55
CA HIS A 106 -12.96 -16.74 -2.14
C HIS A 106 -12.58 -16.52 -0.68
N GLU A 107 -12.74 -17.52 0.19
CA GLU A 107 -12.35 -17.46 1.61
C GLU A 107 -10.84 -17.56 1.84
N GLU A 108 -10.09 -18.08 0.87
CA GLU A 108 -8.61 -18.20 0.95
C GLU A 108 -7.88 -16.97 0.40
N ALA A 109 -8.60 -16.02 -0.22
CA ALA A 109 -8.02 -14.80 -0.71
C ALA A 109 -7.95 -13.76 0.41
N GLU A 110 -6.79 -13.13 0.56
CA GLU A 110 -6.56 -12.03 1.49
C GLU A 110 -6.27 -10.76 0.70
N TRP A 111 -6.63 -9.61 1.28
CA TRP A 111 -6.28 -8.30 0.73
C TRP A 111 -4.84 -7.94 1.08
N ASP A 112 -4.14 -7.32 0.13
CA ASP A 112 -2.98 -6.50 0.46
C ASP A 112 -3.52 -5.15 0.97
N GLU A 113 -3.49 -4.94 2.29
CA GLU A 113 -4.13 -3.78 2.92
C GLU A 113 -3.50 -2.45 2.46
N GLU A 114 -2.20 -2.41 2.14
CA GLU A 114 -1.53 -1.20 1.64
C GLU A 114 -2.01 -0.84 0.23
N LEU A 115 -2.04 -1.82 -0.68
CA LEU A 115 -2.51 -1.57 -2.05
C LEU A 115 -4.01 -1.29 -2.10
N LEU A 116 -4.80 -1.92 -1.23
CA LEU A 116 -6.22 -1.67 -1.13
C LEU A 116 -6.51 -0.26 -0.63
N ALA A 117 -5.78 0.23 0.38
CA ALA A 117 -5.93 1.58 0.90
C ALA A 117 -5.67 2.63 -0.19
N LEU A 118 -4.59 2.44 -0.97
CA LEU A 118 -4.25 3.33 -2.09
C LEU A 118 -5.35 3.37 -3.16
N GLU A 119 -5.86 2.21 -3.59
CA GLU A 119 -6.95 2.16 -4.57
C GLU A 119 -8.24 2.82 -4.04
N LEU A 120 -8.55 2.69 -2.75
CA LEU A 120 -9.69 3.37 -2.12
C LEU A 120 -9.47 4.89 -2.03
N GLY A 121 -8.24 5.34 -1.78
CA GLY A 121 -7.84 6.75 -1.87
C GLY A 121 -8.04 7.32 -3.27
N ASP A 122 -7.53 6.63 -4.29
CA ASP A 122 -7.68 7.01 -5.70
C ASP A 122 -9.16 7.09 -6.11
N LEU A 123 -10.00 6.15 -5.67
CA LEU A 123 -11.44 6.18 -5.92
C LEU A 123 -12.11 7.40 -5.27
N LYS A 124 -11.71 7.77 -4.06
CA LYS A 124 -12.21 8.96 -3.37
C LYS A 124 -11.83 10.24 -4.13
N ASP A 125 -10.62 10.31 -4.67
CA ASP A 125 -10.14 11.44 -5.47
C ASP A 125 -10.90 11.57 -6.81
N LEU A 126 -11.42 10.46 -7.32
CA LEU A 126 -12.34 10.42 -8.47
C LEU A 126 -13.79 10.78 -8.12
N ASP A 127 -14.07 11.21 -6.89
CA ASP A 127 -15.41 11.53 -6.36
C ASP A 127 -16.37 10.31 -6.45
N PHE A 128 -15.81 9.10 -6.30
CA PHE A 128 -16.59 7.86 -6.31
C PHE A 128 -17.14 7.54 -4.90
N ASP A 129 -18.38 7.03 -4.85
CA ASP A 129 -19.03 6.62 -3.61
C ASP A 129 -18.46 5.28 -3.10
N LEU A 130 -17.60 5.35 -2.07
CA LEU A 130 -16.94 4.18 -1.50
C LEU A 130 -17.90 3.19 -0.84
N ASP A 131 -19.12 3.60 -0.47
CA ASP A 131 -20.12 2.67 0.10
C ASP A 131 -20.51 1.57 -0.90
N LEU A 132 -20.28 1.79 -2.21
CA LEU A 132 -20.57 0.84 -3.28
C LEU A 132 -19.49 -0.24 -3.46
N THR A 133 -18.36 -0.11 -2.78
CA THR A 133 -17.27 -1.12 -2.78
C THR A 133 -17.64 -2.36 -1.97
N GLY A 134 -18.61 -2.24 -1.06
CA GLY A 134 -19.06 -3.32 -0.17
C GLY A 134 -18.32 -3.40 1.16
N PHE A 135 -17.39 -2.48 1.46
CA PHE A 135 -16.86 -2.28 2.81
C PHE A 135 -17.87 -1.51 3.66
N ASP A 136 -17.95 -1.83 4.95
CA ASP A 136 -18.74 -1.05 5.89
C ASP A 136 -17.97 0.24 6.28
N PRO A 137 -18.65 1.32 6.73
CA PRO A 137 -18.00 2.60 7.01
C PRO A 137 -16.80 2.51 7.98
N ASP A 138 -16.91 1.70 9.03
CA ASP A 138 -15.81 1.47 9.99
C ASP A 138 -14.59 0.78 9.34
N GLU A 139 -14.82 -0.08 8.34
CA GLU A 139 -13.74 -0.74 7.58
C GLU A 139 -13.06 0.25 6.64
N LEU A 140 -13.84 1.09 5.95
CA LEU A 140 -13.33 2.15 5.08
C LEU A 140 -12.49 3.14 5.88
N ASP A 141 -12.98 3.61 7.04
CA ASP A 141 -12.23 4.52 7.91
C ASP A 141 -10.90 3.89 8.35
N LYS A 142 -10.91 2.61 8.73
CA LYS A 142 -9.67 1.89 9.09
C LYS A 142 -8.71 1.78 7.91
N LEU A 143 -9.18 1.39 6.73
CA LEU A 143 -8.35 1.23 5.53
C LEU A 143 -7.78 2.57 5.05
N LEU A 144 -8.59 3.62 5.01
CA LEU A 144 -8.15 4.97 4.64
C LEU A 144 -7.23 5.60 5.69
N SER A 145 -7.33 5.18 6.97
CA SER A 145 -6.38 5.60 8.00
C SER A 145 -4.96 5.03 7.79
N LEU A 146 -4.83 3.92 7.05
CA LEU A 146 -3.52 3.39 6.64
C LEU A 146 -2.85 4.28 5.59
N ASP A 147 -3.65 4.92 4.74
CA ASP A 147 -3.23 5.90 3.74
C ASP A 147 -2.98 7.29 4.38
N SER A 148 -3.67 7.58 5.50
CA SER A 148 -3.55 8.82 6.26
C SER A 148 -2.22 8.98 7.02
N ALA A 149 -1.27 8.06 6.83
CA ALA A 149 0.12 8.29 7.27
C ALA A 149 0.82 9.37 6.42
N ASP A 150 0.27 9.74 5.25
CA ASP A 150 0.76 10.84 4.42
C ASP A 150 -0.35 11.89 4.20
N GLY A 151 -0.10 13.16 4.54
CA GLY A 151 -1.07 14.25 4.49
C GLY A 151 -1.50 14.69 3.08
N LEU A 152 -2.60 15.46 2.99
CA LEU A 152 -3.23 16.02 1.76
C LEU A 152 -2.37 17.04 0.96
N THR A 153 -1.09 17.08 1.24
CA THR A 153 -0.04 17.73 0.46
C THR A 153 1.13 16.78 0.57
N ASP A 154 1.79 16.43 -0.54
CA ASP A 154 3.14 15.84 -0.46
C ASP A 154 3.92 16.69 0.55
N GLU A 155 4.35 16.14 1.70
CA GLU A 155 5.03 16.92 2.76
C GLU A 155 6.26 17.63 2.19
N ASP A 156 6.81 17.10 1.09
CA ASP A 156 7.90 17.69 0.35
C ASP A 156 7.47 18.74 -0.68
N SER A 157 6.19 18.90 -1.01
CA SER A 157 5.72 19.88 -2.00
C SER A 157 6.08 21.31 -1.60
N ILE A 158 7.12 21.83 -2.25
CA ILE A 158 7.58 23.22 -2.12
C ILE A 158 7.31 23.92 -3.46
N PRO A 159 7.02 25.24 -3.45
CA PRO A 159 6.97 26.02 -4.68
C PRO A 159 8.25 25.85 -5.49
N GLU A 160 8.17 25.92 -6.82
CA GLU A 160 9.39 26.00 -7.64
C GLU A 160 10.24 27.17 -7.14
N VAL A 161 11.50 26.87 -6.81
CA VAL A 161 12.42 27.87 -6.27
C VAL A 161 12.81 28.81 -7.41
N GLU A 162 12.09 29.92 -7.55
CA GLU A 162 12.44 30.97 -8.50
C GLU A 162 13.55 31.86 -7.93
N GLY A 163 14.69 31.93 -8.62
CA GLY A 163 15.80 32.84 -8.31
C GLY A 163 16.99 32.20 -7.60
N LYS A 164 17.90 33.03 -7.09
CA LYS A 164 19.06 32.56 -6.32
C LYS A 164 18.65 32.34 -4.87
N ALA A 165 19.04 31.21 -4.28
CA ALA A 165 18.84 30.95 -2.86
C ALA A 165 19.39 32.11 -2.02
N VAL A 166 18.58 32.63 -1.09
CA VAL A 166 19.02 33.70 -0.18
C VAL A 166 20.12 33.19 0.74
N SER A 167 19.95 31.98 1.28
CA SER A 167 20.96 31.30 2.08
C SER A 167 22.08 30.74 1.21
N GLN A 168 23.31 31.09 1.55
CA GLN A 168 24.53 30.58 0.92
C GLN A 168 25.34 29.74 1.91
N LEU A 169 26.21 28.89 1.38
CA LEU A 169 27.09 28.05 2.20
C LEU A 169 27.94 28.94 3.14
N GLY A 170 27.88 28.64 4.43
CA GLY A 170 28.52 29.39 5.50
C GLY A 170 27.62 30.43 6.16
N ASP A 171 26.43 30.74 5.63
CA ASP A 171 25.53 31.70 6.26
C ASP A 171 24.96 31.17 7.57
N VAL A 172 25.01 32.01 8.61
CA VAL A 172 24.40 31.73 9.90
C VAL A 172 23.23 32.67 10.13
N TRP A 173 22.03 32.09 10.20
CA TRP A 173 20.79 32.76 10.56
C TRP A 173 20.62 32.74 12.07
N VAL A 174 20.27 33.89 12.65
CA VAL A 174 19.96 34.03 14.08
C VAL A 174 18.46 34.27 14.22
N CYS A 175 17.76 33.26 14.72
CA CYS A 175 16.30 33.21 14.83
C CYS A 175 15.90 33.29 16.31
N GLY A 176 16.10 34.46 16.92
CA GLY A 176 15.95 34.64 18.36
C GLY A 176 17.03 33.86 19.13
N ASN A 177 16.61 32.89 19.95
CA ASN A 177 17.53 32.02 20.69
C ASN A 177 18.11 30.88 19.83
N HIS A 178 17.63 30.70 18.60
CA HIS A 178 18.03 29.63 17.71
C HIS A 178 19.05 30.10 16.66
N ARG A 179 19.93 29.20 16.24
CA ARG A 179 20.91 29.42 15.18
C ARG A 179 20.76 28.34 14.12
N LEU A 180 20.76 28.73 12.86
CA LEU A 180 20.72 27.83 11.71
C LEU A 180 21.90 28.14 10.80
N LEU A 181 22.70 27.14 10.46
CA LEU A 181 23.82 27.26 9.53
C LEU A 181 23.46 26.53 8.23
N CYS A 182 23.63 27.20 7.09
CA CYS A 182 23.72 26.51 5.81
C CYS A 182 25.16 25.99 5.67
N GLY A 183 25.40 24.71 5.91
CA GLY A 183 26.75 24.15 6.04
C GLY A 183 26.80 22.64 5.88
N ASP A 184 28.02 22.10 5.88
CA ASP A 184 28.29 20.67 5.91
C ASP A 184 28.54 20.24 7.36
N SER A 185 27.70 19.35 7.90
CA SER A 185 27.86 18.84 9.28
C SER A 185 29.09 17.95 9.45
N THR A 186 29.71 17.49 8.35
CA THR A 186 30.98 16.78 8.34
C THR A 186 32.20 17.71 8.35
N ASP A 187 32.01 19.04 8.32
CA ASP A 187 33.07 20.03 8.51
C ASP A 187 33.12 20.52 9.99
N PRO A 188 34.22 20.28 10.73
CA PRO A 188 34.36 20.76 12.10
C PRO A 188 34.34 22.29 12.22
N VAL A 189 34.80 23.03 11.19
CA VAL A 189 34.79 24.50 11.19
C VAL A 189 33.35 25.02 11.11
N ALA A 190 32.49 24.36 10.33
CA ALA A 190 31.07 24.65 10.26
C ALA A 190 30.39 24.44 11.62
N MET A 191 30.65 23.33 12.30
CA MET A 191 30.07 23.03 13.61
C MET A 191 30.49 24.05 14.69
N GLN A 192 31.76 24.43 14.72
CA GLN A 192 32.25 25.48 15.62
C GLN A 192 31.57 26.84 15.37
N LYS A 193 31.38 27.20 14.09
CA LYS A 193 30.70 28.43 13.70
C LYS A 193 29.22 28.43 14.11
N LEU A 194 28.54 27.29 13.95
CA LEU A 194 27.14 27.12 14.37
C LEU A 194 27.00 27.29 15.89
N LEU A 195 27.85 26.63 16.67
CA LEU A 195 27.73 26.59 18.13
C LEU A 195 28.34 27.81 18.84
N ALA A 196 29.14 28.61 18.15
CA ALA A 196 29.70 29.87 18.65
C ALA A 196 30.39 29.74 20.03
N GLY A 197 31.17 28.66 20.20
CA GLY A 197 31.91 28.37 21.43
C GLY A 197 31.13 27.64 22.53
N SER A 198 29.85 27.32 22.31
CA SER A 198 29.06 26.48 23.22
C SER A 198 29.17 24.99 22.84
N LEU A 199 28.81 24.10 23.77
CA LEU A 199 28.63 22.67 23.51
C LEU A 199 27.14 22.31 23.59
N ALA A 200 26.71 21.38 22.74
CA ALA A 200 25.33 20.89 22.72
C ALA A 200 25.08 19.95 23.91
N ASP A 201 23.99 20.16 24.64
CA ASP A 201 23.53 19.23 25.69
C ASP A 201 22.92 17.94 25.10
N MET A 202 22.47 18.00 23.84
CA MET A 202 21.96 16.86 23.09
C MET A 202 22.18 17.09 21.58
N VAL A 203 22.52 16.02 20.86
CA VAL A 203 22.47 15.99 19.40
C VAL A 203 21.32 15.08 18.96
N PHE A 204 20.48 15.59 18.07
CA PHE A 204 19.51 14.81 17.31
C PHE A 204 19.88 14.96 15.84
N THR A 205 20.14 13.86 15.15
CA THR A 205 20.62 13.90 13.76
C THR A 205 19.93 12.85 12.90
N ASP A 206 19.74 13.20 11.65
CA ASP A 206 19.16 12.38 10.60
C ASP A 206 20.11 12.39 9.38
N PRO A 207 21.25 11.67 9.45
CA PRO A 207 22.18 11.61 8.32
C PRO A 207 21.56 10.83 7.14
N PRO A 208 22.09 10.92 5.92
CA PRO A 208 21.73 10.00 4.84
C PRO A 208 21.84 8.53 5.25
N TYR A 209 20.96 7.68 4.73
CA TYR A 209 20.79 6.26 5.13
C TYR A 209 21.40 5.27 4.16
N ASN A 210 21.90 5.71 3.00
CA ASN A 210 22.45 4.85 1.95
C ASN A 210 21.43 3.87 1.34
N VAL A 211 20.14 4.21 1.39
CA VAL A 211 19.04 3.35 0.90
C VAL A 211 18.58 3.67 -0.52
N ASN A 212 19.22 4.66 -1.16
CA ASN A 212 18.92 5.12 -2.50
C ASN A 212 17.46 5.61 -2.62
N TYR A 213 17.02 6.41 -1.65
CA TYR A 213 15.67 6.93 -1.56
C TYR A 213 15.22 7.64 -2.84
N GLY A 214 13.99 7.35 -3.29
CA GLY A 214 13.37 7.95 -4.47
C GLY A 214 13.89 7.41 -5.81
N ALA A 215 14.87 6.51 -5.79
CA ALA A 215 15.46 5.95 -7.01
C ALA A 215 15.11 4.47 -7.23
N THR A 216 14.47 3.80 -6.27
CA THR A 216 14.04 2.40 -6.43
C THR A 216 12.80 2.30 -7.33
N MET A 217 12.53 1.10 -7.87
CA MET A 217 11.31 0.88 -8.65
C MET A 217 10.04 1.07 -7.81
N LYS A 218 10.09 0.76 -6.51
CA LYS A 218 8.97 0.96 -5.58
C LYS A 218 8.66 2.45 -5.39
N ASP A 219 9.68 3.27 -5.20
CA ASP A 219 9.51 4.72 -5.01
C ASP A 219 8.95 5.41 -6.25
N LYS A 220 9.42 4.96 -7.44
CA LYS A 220 8.93 5.46 -8.73
C LYS A 220 7.47 5.08 -8.99
N MET A 221 7.02 3.91 -8.50
CA MET A 221 5.61 3.50 -8.57
C MET A 221 4.74 4.30 -7.59
N ARG A 222 5.29 4.72 -6.44
CA ARG A 222 4.63 5.59 -5.45
C ARG A 222 4.61 7.08 -5.85
N GLY A 223 4.95 7.42 -7.10
CA GLY A 223 4.97 8.80 -7.58
C GLY A 223 6.08 9.69 -7.00
N ASN A 224 6.96 9.13 -6.16
CA ASN A 224 8.01 9.90 -5.50
C ASN A 224 9.16 10.16 -6.47
N LYS A 225 9.37 11.43 -6.83
CA LYS A 225 10.34 11.85 -7.86
C LYS A 225 11.65 12.42 -7.28
N ARG A 226 11.78 12.50 -5.96
CA ARG A 226 12.90 13.19 -5.31
C ARG A 226 13.95 12.20 -4.83
N THR A 227 15.18 12.41 -5.27
CA THR A 227 16.33 11.66 -4.79
C THR A 227 17.14 12.52 -3.82
N ILE A 228 17.68 11.88 -2.79
CA ILE A 228 18.61 12.53 -1.87
C ILE A 228 20.02 12.32 -2.44
N LYS A 229 20.72 13.42 -2.72
CA LYS A 229 22.02 13.40 -3.43
C LYS A 229 23.06 12.48 -2.79
N ASN A 230 23.09 12.40 -1.46
CA ASN A 230 24.10 11.66 -0.70
C ASN A 230 23.53 10.39 -0.04
N ASP A 231 22.43 9.86 -0.55
CA ASP A 231 21.75 8.69 0.02
C ASP A 231 22.04 7.38 -0.72
N ASN A 232 23.10 7.36 -1.53
CA ASN A 232 23.59 6.17 -2.22
C ASN A 232 25.11 6.29 -2.41
N LEU A 233 25.83 6.32 -1.30
CA LEU A 233 27.29 6.47 -1.23
C LEU A 233 28.03 5.13 -1.35
N GLY A 234 27.33 4.00 -1.25
CA GLY A 234 27.94 2.68 -1.41
C GLY A 234 29.09 2.47 -0.43
N GLU A 235 30.29 2.14 -0.94
CA GLU A 235 31.47 1.88 -0.11
C GLU A 235 31.97 3.12 0.66
N ASP A 236 31.68 4.34 0.18
CA ASP A 236 32.08 5.59 0.83
C ASP A 236 31.22 5.95 2.05
N PHE A 237 30.11 5.24 2.26
CA PHE A 237 29.15 5.55 3.31
C PHE A 237 29.74 5.45 4.72
N TYR A 238 30.59 4.44 4.96
CA TYR A 238 31.30 4.29 6.23
C TYR A 238 32.16 5.52 6.56
N ALA A 239 32.94 5.99 5.58
CA ALA A 239 33.82 7.14 5.78
C ALA A 239 33.03 8.44 6.02
N PHE A 240 31.86 8.56 5.40
CA PHE A 240 30.92 9.65 5.67
C PHE A 240 30.40 9.62 7.12
N LEU A 241 29.88 8.48 7.57
CA LEU A 241 29.36 8.33 8.94
C LEU A 241 30.44 8.55 9.99
N LEU A 242 31.67 8.09 9.74
CA LEU A 242 32.79 8.30 10.66
C LEU A 242 33.08 9.79 10.88
N LYS A 243 33.07 10.59 9.81
CA LYS A 243 33.25 12.06 9.89
C LYS A 243 32.10 12.73 10.63
N ALA A 244 30.86 12.38 10.29
CA ALA A 244 29.68 12.91 10.96
C ALA A 244 29.70 12.60 12.46
N CYS A 245 29.96 11.33 12.82
CA CYS A 245 30.03 10.88 14.21
C CYS A 245 31.12 11.59 15.00
N TRP A 246 32.32 11.70 14.43
CA TRP A 246 33.42 12.38 15.08
C TRP A 246 33.06 13.85 15.39
N ASN A 247 32.50 14.56 14.42
CA ASN A 247 32.14 15.97 14.60
C ASN A 247 31.07 16.20 15.66
N PHE A 248 29.96 15.46 15.62
CA PHE A 248 28.89 15.70 16.58
C PHE A 248 29.25 15.22 17.99
N LEU A 249 30.12 14.20 18.13
CA LEU A 249 30.62 13.75 19.43
C LEU A 249 31.60 14.78 20.04
N GLU A 250 32.40 15.44 19.21
CA GLU A 250 33.33 16.47 19.67
C GLU A 250 32.60 17.69 20.26
N VAL A 251 31.40 17.99 19.75
CA VAL A 251 30.64 19.18 20.14
C VAL A 251 29.44 18.89 21.06
N CYS A 252 29.19 17.63 21.39
CA CYS A 252 28.11 17.20 22.27
C CYS A 252 28.66 16.73 23.62
N LYS A 253 28.10 17.27 24.71
CA LYS A 253 28.46 16.88 26.09
C LYS A 253 27.40 16.01 26.76
N GLY A 254 26.36 15.62 26.03
CA GLY A 254 25.25 14.83 26.55
C GLY A 254 24.81 13.72 25.59
N ALA A 255 23.50 13.55 25.43
CA ALA A 255 22.94 12.42 24.67
C ALA A 255 23.00 12.65 23.15
N VAL A 256 23.12 11.57 22.40
CA VAL A 256 23.06 11.58 20.93
C VAL A 256 21.98 10.62 20.45
N TYR A 257 21.06 11.13 19.63
CA TYR A 257 20.02 10.36 18.94
C TYR A 257 20.26 10.42 17.44
N ILE A 258 20.32 9.26 16.80
CA ILE A 258 20.63 9.13 15.37
C ILE A 258 19.51 8.33 14.72
N CYS A 259 18.78 8.96 13.80
CA CYS A 259 17.83 8.27 12.94
C CYS A 259 18.58 7.51 11.84
N MET A 260 18.18 6.28 11.53
CA MET A 260 18.89 5.44 10.57
C MET A 260 18.03 4.29 10.03
N SER A 261 18.30 3.87 8.79
CA SER A 261 17.79 2.61 8.25
C SER A 261 18.33 1.39 9.01
N SER A 262 17.48 0.38 9.23
CA SER A 262 17.89 -0.90 9.80
C SER A 262 18.93 -1.63 8.94
N SER A 263 18.98 -1.37 7.63
CA SER A 263 19.91 -2.03 6.71
C SER A 263 21.38 -1.63 6.88
N GLU A 264 21.63 -0.51 7.54
CA GLU A 264 22.97 0.10 7.65
C GLU A 264 23.33 0.38 9.13
N LEU A 265 22.57 -0.22 10.05
CA LEU A 265 22.74 -0.04 11.48
C LEU A 265 24.09 -0.58 11.97
N ASP A 266 24.62 -1.63 11.36
CA ASP A 266 25.94 -2.18 11.64
C ASP A 266 27.07 -1.23 11.20
N THR A 267 26.96 -0.64 10.01
CA THR A 267 27.88 0.40 9.53
C THR A 267 27.90 1.60 10.49
N LEU A 268 26.71 2.07 10.90
CA LEU A 268 26.57 3.15 11.89
C LEU A 268 27.18 2.77 13.24
N GLN A 269 26.86 1.59 13.78
CA GLN A 269 27.39 1.16 15.07
C GLN A 269 28.91 1.10 15.06
N LYS A 270 29.52 0.62 13.96
CA LYS A 270 30.97 0.59 13.79
C LYS A 270 31.55 2.00 13.79
N ALA A 271 31.05 2.88 12.91
CA ALA A 271 31.54 4.25 12.79
C ALA A 271 31.41 5.02 14.12
N PHE A 272 30.25 4.92 14.78
CA PHE A 272 29.99 5.59 16.05
C PHE A 272 30.95 5.14 17.16
N ARG A 273 31.21 3.82 17.28
CA ARG A 273 32.17 3.29 18.27
C ARG A 273 33.60 3.74 17.98
N GLU A 274 34.01 3.70 16.71
CA GLU A 274 35.35 4.15 16.31
C GLU A 274 35.56 5.66 16.50
N SER A 275 34.49 6.46 16.40
CA SER A 275 34.50 7.88 16.76
C SER A 275 34.51 8.16 18.27
N GLY A 276 34.48 7.12 19.12
CA GLY A 276 34.49 7.25 20.58
C GLY A 276 33.11 7.27 21.24
N GLY A 277 32.05 7.03 20.48
CA GLY A 277 30.68 6.98 20.97
C GLY A 277 30.38 5.71 21.78
N HIS A 278 29.51 5.84 22.79
CA HIS A 278 29.06 4.74 23.63
C HIS A 278 27.56 4.48 23.44
N TRP A 279 27.20 3.27 23.03
CA TRP A 279 25.80 2.85 22.90
C TRP A 279 25.23 2.52 24.29
N SER A 280 24.18 3.21 24.69
CA SER A 280 23.50 2.93 25.96
C SER A 280 22.82 1.56 25.89
N THR A 281 23.19 0.65 26.79
CA THR A 281 22.48 -0.61 27.01
C THR A 281 21.60 -0.43 28.23
N PHE A 282 20.33 -0.09 28.01
CA PHE A 282 19.32 -0.19 29.07
C PHE A 282 18.94 -1.65 29.28
#